data_AF-A0A4Q4D3Q7-F1
#
_entry.id   AF-A0A4Q4D3Q7-F1
#
_cell.length_a   1.000
_cell.length_b   1.000
_cell.length_c   1.000
_cell.angle_alpha   90.00
_cell.angle_beta   90.00
_cell.angle_gamma   90.00
#
_symmetry.space_group_name_H-M   'P 1'
#
loop_
_entity.id
_entity.type
_entity.pdbx_description
1 polymer ?
#
loop_
_entity_poly.entity_id
_entity_poly.type
_entity_poly.pdbx_seq_one_letter_code
_entity_poly.pdbx_strand_id
1 'polypeptide(L)'
;MNDTLSGLLTIAALVGVLALAWKPFGDHMARVVTGTRHARPERALYRLVGVDPDAQQSARSYATSVLAFSGVSILVLVAILMGQQHLPFSRGLPGMPWDMAVNTAVSFVTNTNWQSYAGESTLGFTAQMAGLAVQNFLSAAVGICVAVALVRGFLASRSGTVGNFWVDLVRVTGRILLPVAVVGAVLLLTQGVVQSFADQTITTVTGGSQVVPGGPVASQEVIKQLGTNGGGFFNANSAHPFENPTPFSNLLQIALLLLIPVCLTRT
;
A
#
# COMPACT_ATOMS: atom_id res chain seq x y z
N MET A 1 -15.91 5.60 32.23
CA MET A 1 -15.50 4.24 31.84
C MET A 1 -14.05 4.08 32.29
N ASN A 2 -13.66 2.99 32.95
CA ASN A 2 -12.26 2.78 33.33
C ASN A 2 -11.44 2.32 32.10
N ASP A 3 -10.11 2.47 32.17
CA ASP A 3 -9.22 2.18 31.05
C ASP A 3 -9.29 0.70 30.62
N THR A 4 -9.43 -0.21 31.59
CA THR A 4 -9.58 -1.65 31.32
C THR A 4 -10.82 -1.95 30.48
N LEU A 5 -11.99 -1.41 30.86
CA LEU A 5 -13.22 -1.62 30.10
C LEU A 5 -13.13 -1.00 28.71
N SER A 6 -12.53 0.20 28.60
CA SER A 6 -12.26 0.85 27.31
C SER A 6 -11.44 -0.06 26.40
N GLY A 7 -10.30 -0.55 26.88
CA GLY A 7 -9.42 -1.44 26.12
C GLY A 7 -10.09 -2.75 25.69
N LEU A 8 -10.85 -3.37 26.59
CA LEU A 8 -11.61 -4.60 26.26
C LEU A 8 -12.66 -4.36 25.19
N LEU A 9 -13.37 -3.23 25.25
CA LEU A 9 -14.35 -2.86 24.22
C LEU A 9 -13.68 -2.56 22.87
N THR A 10 -12.51 -1.92 22.86
CA THR A 10 -11.73 -1.69 21.63
C THR A 10 -11.27 -3.01 21.01
N ILE A 11 -10.78 -3.96 21.80
CA ILE A 11 -10.40 -5.30 21.33
C ILE A 11 -11.64 -6.04 20.79
N ALA A 12 -12.75 -6.02 21.52
CA ALA A 12 -13.99 -6.65 21.08
C ALA A 12 -14.51 -6.04 19.77
N ALA A 13 -14.45 -4.72 19.62
CA ALA A 13 -14.80 -4.03 18.38
C ALA A 13 -13.89 -4.45 17.21
N LEU A 14 -12.57 -4.51 17.43
CA LEU A 14 -11.60 -4.98 16.42
C LEU A 14 -11.92 -6.40 15.96
N VAL A 15 -12.07 -7.34 16.91
CA VAL A 15 -12.39 -8.75 16.60
C VAL A 15 -13.73 -8.85 15.90
N GLY A 16 -14.74 -8.08 16.35
CA GLY A 16 -16.06 -8.03 15.71
C GLY A 16 -15.98 -7.59 14.25
N VAL A 17 -15.25 -6.50 13.96
CA VAL A 17 -15.05 -6.02 12.58
C VAL A 17 -14.37 -7.09 11.71
N LEU A 18 -13.29 -7.72 12.20
CA LEU A 18 -12.58 -8.76 11.47
C LEU A 18 -13.44 -10.00 11.24
N ALA A 19 -14.23 -10.42 12.23
CA ALA A 19 -15.15 -11.55 12.10
C ALA A 19 -16.25 -11.28 11.06
N LEU A 20 -16.79 -10.06 11.04
CA LEU A 20 -17.78 -9.63 10.04
C LEU A 20 -17.19 -9.55 8.63
N ALA A 21 -15.92 -9.15 8.49
CA ALA A 21 -15.23 -9.07 7.21
C ALA A 21 -14.76 -10.44 6.69
N TRP A 22 -14.37 -11.36 7.58
CA TRP A 22 -13.70 -12.62 7.25
C TRP A 22 -14.39 -13.40 6.13
N LYS A 23 -15.70 -13.61 6.25
CA LYS A 23 -16.48 -14.34 5.23
C LYS A 23 -16.66 -13.55 3.93
N PRO A 24 -17.33 -12.38 3.91
CA PRO A 24 -17.65 -11.69 2.66
C PRO A 24 -16.41 -11.20 1.92
N PHE A 25 -15.40 -10.71 2.64
CA PHE A 25 -14.16 -10.22 2.04
C PHE A 25 -13.26 -11.37 1.59
N GLY A 26 -13.11 -12.43 2.39
CA GLY A 26 -12.39 -13.64 1.97
C GLY A 26 -13.02 -14.29 0.72
N ASP A 27 -14.35 -14.41 0.67
CA ASP A 27 -15.04 -14.92 -0.52
C ASP A 27 -14.85 -13.99 -1.74
N HIS A 28 -14.77 -12.68 -1.51
CA HIS A 28 -14.48 -11.72 -2.58
C HIS A 28 -13.06 -11.88 -3.11
N MET A 29 -12.07 -11.98 -2.23
CA MET A 29 -10.68 -12.23 -2.61
C MET A 29 -10.57 -13.53 -3.42
N ALA A 30 -11.22 -14.61 -2.98
CA ALA A 30 -11.27 -15.89 -3.69
C ALA A 30 -11.85 -15.73 -5.10
N ARG A 31 -12.99 -15.03 -5.24
CA ARG A 31 -13.61 -14.74 -6.55
C ARG A 31 -12.71 -13.90 -7.45
N VAL A 32 -11.96 -12.94 -6.90
CA VAL A 32 -11.04 -12.09 -7.66
C VAL A 32 -9.93 -12.93 -8.29
N VAL A 33 -9.33 -13.84 -7.51
CA VAL A 33 -8.19 -14.65 -7.96
C VAL A 33 -8.61 -15.89 -8.78
N THR A 34 -9.84 -16.37 -8.63
CA THR A 34 -10.36 -17.52 -9.41
C THR A 34 -11.18 -17.11 -10.64
N GLY A 35 -11.62 -15.85 -10.72
CA GLY A 35 -12.47 -15.38 -11.80
C GLY A 35 -11.82 -15.48 -13.19
N THR A 36 -12.61 -15.71 -14.23
CA THR A 36 -12.12 -15.78 -15.62
C THR A 36 -12.45 -14.53 -16.44
N ARG A 37 -13.30 -13.64 -15.92
CA ARG A 37 -13.75 -12.45 -16.65
C ARG A 37 -12.84 -11.24 -16.41
N HIS A 38 -12.40 -10.62 -17.50
CA HIS A 38 -11.60 -9.40 -17.49
C HIS A 38 -12.46 -8.16 -17.73
N ALA A 39 -12.31 -7.15 -16.88
CA ALA A 39 -12.97 -5.87 -17.06
C ALA A 39 -12.37 -5.10 -18.24
N ARG A 40 -13.10 -4.12 -18.81
CA ARG A 40 -12.60 -3.25 -19.88
C ARG A 40 -11.25 -2.58 -19.56
N PRO A 41 -11.05 -1.93 -18.40
CA PRO A 41 -9.76 -1.30 -18.06
C PRO A 41 -8.62 -2.32 -17.95
N GLU A 42 -8.89 -3.52 -17.42
CA GLU A 42 -7.88 -4.58 -17.32
C GLU A 42 -7.42 -5.06 -18.70
N ARG A 43 -8.36 -5.29 -19.63
CA ARG A 43 -8.02 -5.69 -21.00
C ARG A 43 -7.21 -4.62 -21.72
N ALA A 44 -7.49 -3.34 -21.47
CA ALA A 44 -6.69 -2.25 -22.03
C ALA A 44 -5.26 -2.29 -21.48
N LEU A 45 -5.11 -2.50 -20.17
CA LEU A 45 -3.80 -2.61 -19.52
C LEU A 45 -3.01 -3.83 -20.02
N TYR A 46 -3.64 -5.01 -20.11
CA TYR A 46 -2.98 -6.20 -20.64
C TYR A 46 -2.49 -6.00 -22.07
N ARG A 47 -3.28 -5.36 -22.93
CA ARG A 47 -2.86 -5.03 -24.30
C ARG A 47 -1.70 -4.04 -24.34
N LEU A 48 -1.71 -3.04 -23.46
CA LEU A 48 -0.65 -2.02 -23.41
C LEU A 48 0.70 -2.61 -22.95
N VAL A 49 0.66 -3.57 -22.03
CA VAL A 49 1.87 -4.23 -21.50
C VAL A 49 2.24 -5.49 -22.30
N GLY A 50 1.42 -5.89 -23.29
CA GLY A 50 1.66 -7.08 -24.10
C GLY A 50 1.43 -8.40 -23.36
N VAL A 51 0.59 -8.40 -22.32
CA VAL A 51 0.22 -9.58 -21.55
C VAL A 51 -0.95 -10.29 -22.23
N ASP A 52 -0.78 -11.57 -22.54
CA ASP A 52 -1.91 -12.46 -22.82
C ASP A 52 -2.54 -12.91 -21.47
N PRO A 53 -3.76 -12.46 -21.14
CA PRO A 53 -4.38 -12.78 -19.87
C PRO A 53 -4.89 -14.23 -19.78
N ASP A 54 -5.02 -14.94 -20.89
CA ASP A 54 -5.49 -16.33 -20.93
C ASP A 54 -4.31 -17.32 -20.83
N ALA A 55 -3.08 -16.86 -21.08
CA ALA A 55 -1.87 -17.65 -20.94
C ALA A 55 -1.60 -18.03 -19.48
N GLN A 56 -1.28 -19.31 -19.25
CA GLN A 56 -0.91 -19.85 -17.94
C GLN A 56 0.60 -19.95 -17.80
N GLN A 57 1.12 -19.71 -16.59
CA GLN A 57 2.53 -19.79 -16.26
C GLN A 57 2.84 -21.01 -15.40
N SER A 58 3.97 -21.66 -15.68
CA SER A 58 4.59 -22.60 -14.75
C SER A 58 5.10 -21.88 -13.50
N ALA A 59 5.34 -22.60 -12.41
CA ALA A 59 5.90 -22.01 -11.18
C ALA A 59 7.20 -21.24 -11.42
N ARG A 60 8.08 -21.77 -12.29
CA ARG A 60 9.33 -21.09 -12.69
C ARG A 60 9.06 -19.78 -13.43
N SER A 61 8.14 -19.79 -14.40
CA SER A 61 7.78 -18.58 -15.17
C SER A 61 7.14 -17.50 -14.30
N TYR A 62 6.28 -17.92 -13.37
CA TYR A 62 5.65 -17.03 -12.39
C TYR A 62 6.70 -16.38 -11.47
N ALA A 63 7.61 -17.19 -10.90
CA ALA A 63 8.69 -16.69 -10.04
C ALA A 63 9.64 -15.72 -10.78
N THR A 64 10.01 -16.02 -12.03
CA THR A 64 10.79 -15.10 -12.86
C THR A 64 10.06 -13.79 -13.09
N SER A 65 8.73 -13.83 -13.31
CA SER A 65 7.92 -12.62 -13.50
C SER A 65 7.88 -11.75 -12.25
N VAL A 66 7.73 -12.36 -11.07
CA VAL A 66 7.82 -11.68 -9.77
C VAL A 66 9.18 -10.99 -9.61
N LEU A 67 10.28 -11.72 -9.81
CA LEU A 67 11.64 -11.18 -9.63
C LEU A 67 11.95 -10.07 -10.64
N ALA A 68 11.57 -10.24 -11.90
CA ALA A 68 11.76 -9.22 -12.93
C ALA A 68 10.97 -7.94 -12.62
N PHE A 69 9.71 -8.09 -12.21
CA PHE A 69 8.86 -6.97 -11.83
C PHE A 69 9.41 -6.20 -10.62
N SER A 70 9.85 -6.92 -9.58
CA SER A 70 10.50 -6.29 -8.41
C SER A 70 11.81 -5.60 -8.79
N GLY A 71 12.65 -6.21 -9.63
CA GLY A 71 13.90 -5.60 -10.11
C GLY A 71 13.67 -4.30 -10.86
N VAL A 72 12.72 -4.28 -11.81
CA VAL A 72 12.33 -3.06 -12.53
C VAL A 72 11.76 -2.01 -11.58
N SER A 73 10.93 -2.42 -10.62
CA SER A 73 10.33 -1.51 -9.62
C SER A 73 11.40 -0.82 -8.76
N ILE A 74 12.45 -1.54 -8.36
CA ILE A 74 13.60 -0.95 -7.64
C ILE A 74 14.27 0.11 -8.51
N LEU A 75 14.62 -0.22 -9.76
CA LEU A 75 15.31 0.71 -10.66
C LEU A 75 14.50 1.98 -10.91
N VAL A 76 13.20 1.83 -11.17
CA VAL A 76 12.28 2.95 -11.39
C VAL A 76 12.18 3.82 -10.13
N LEU A 77 12.04 3.20 -8.94
CA LEU A 77 11.93 3.97 -7.71
C LEU A 77 13.25 4.68 -7.37
N VAL A 78 14.41 4.06 -7.56
CA VAL A 78 15.72 4.73 -7.41
C VAL A 78 15.80 5.97 -8.31
N ALA A 79 15.40 5.84 -9.58
CA ALA A 79 15.39 6.97 -10.52
C ALA A 79 14.46 8.11 -10.07
N ILE A 80 13.26 7.79 -9.56
CA ILE A 80 12.31 8.76 -9.01
C ILE A 80 12.93 9.49 -7.80
N LEU A 81 13.52 8.75 -6.86
CA LEU A 81 14.06 9.30 -5.61
C LEU A 81 15.30 10.19 -5.85
N MET A 82 16.21 9.75 -6.71
CA MET A 82 17.39 10.55 -7.09
C MET A 82 17.01 11.74 -7.97
N GLY A 83 15.99 11.59 -8.82
CA GLY A 83 15.53 12.63 -9.74
C GLY A 83 14.43 13.54 -9.19
N GLN A 84 14.02 13.39 -7.93
CA GLN A 84 12.76 13.97 -7.41
C GLN A 84 12.66 15.50 -7.57
N GLN A 85 13.79 16.20 -7.54
CA GLN A 85 13.84 17.66 -7.67
C GLN A 85 13.28 18.16 -9.02
N HIS A 86 13.30 17.32 -10.06
CA HIS A 86 12.82 17.65 -11.41
C HIS A 86 11.36 17.25 -11.65
N LEU A 87 10.72 16.58 -10.69
CA LEU A 87 9.34 16.14 -10.80
C LEU A 87 8.37 17.28 -10.47
N PRO A 88 7.15 17.27 -11.05
CA PRO A 88 6.10 18.22 -10.66
C PRO A 88 5.77 18.07 -9.17
N PHE A 89 5.21 19.10 -8.54
CA PHE A 89 4.90 19.08 -7.09
C PHE A 89 6.09 18.71 -6.19
N SER A 90 7.32 19.00 -6.65
CA SER A 90 8.51 18.94 -5.82
C SER A 90 8.45 20.04 -4.74
N ARG A 91 8.96 19.72 -3.55
CA ARG A 91 9.17 20.69 -2.46
C ARG A 91 10.45 21.52 -2.65
N GLY A 92 11.10 21.45 -3.82
CA GLY A 92 12.42 22.04 -4.05
C GLY A 92 13.54 21.32 -3.31
N LEU A 93 13.26 20.13 -2.76
CA LEU A 93 14.23 19.29 -2.07
C LEU A 93 15.14 18.59 -3.10
N PRO A 94 16.44 18.44 -2.81
CA PRO A 94 17.36 17.75 -3.71
C PRO A 94 17.01 16.27 -3.85
N GLY A 95 17.55 15.65 -4.90
CA GLY A 95 17.56 14.19 -5.05
C GLY A 95 18.14 13.48 -3.83
N MET A 96 17.58 12.33 -3.46
CA MET A 96 18.21 11.48 -2.44
C MET A 96 19.61 11.05 -2.90
N PRO A 97 20.61 11.03 -2.01
CA PRO A 97 21.91 10.38 -2.26
C PRO A 97 21.71 8.92 -2.69
N TRP A 98 22.62 8.41 -3.53
CA TRP A 98 22.43 7.11 -4.21
C TRP A 98 22.19 5.95 -3.24
N ASP A 99 22.92 5.92 -2.12
CA ASP A 99 22.88 4.89 -1.10
C ASP A 99 21.54 4.90 -0.35
N MET A 100 21.07 6.09 0.02
CA MET A 100 19.75 6.29 0.63
C MET A 100 18.62 5.97 -0.35
N ALA A 101 18.76 6.36 -1.62
CA ALA A 101 17.76 6.06 -2.66
C ALA A 101 17.64 4.55 -2.91
N VAL A 102 18.77 3.83 -3.01
CA VAL A 102 18.78 2.37 -3.16
C VAL A 102 18.19 1.69 -1.93
N ASN A 103 18.60 2.09 -0.72
CA ASN A 103 18.03 1.55 0.52
C ASN A 103 16.51 1.74 0.58
N THR A 104 16.04 2.95 0.31
CA THR A 104 14.60 3.30 0.30
C THR A 104 13.85 2.52 -0.78
N ALA A 105 14.40 2.42 -1.98
CA ALA A 105 13.75 1.70 -3.08
C ALA A 105 13.61 0.20 -2.78
N VAL A 106 14.69 -0.45 -2.33
CA VAL A 106 14.66 -1.86 -1.92
C VAL A 106 13.67 -2.05 -0.78
N SER A 107 13.72 -1.18 0.23
CA SER A 107 12.84 -1.21 1.40
C SER A 107 11.36 -1.20 1.04
N PHE A 108 10.92 -0.32 0.13
CA PHE A 108 9.52 -0.23 -0.29
C PHE A 108 9.11 -1.37 -1.23
N VAL A 109 9.97 -1.77 -2.17
CA VAL A 109 9.67 -2.90 -3.09
C VAL A 109 9.61 -4.23 -2.34
N THR A 110 10.37 -4.37 -1.25
CA THR A 110 10.36 -5.56 -0.37
C THR A 110 9.28 -5.50 0.71
N ASN A 111 8.34 -4.55 0.64
CA ASN A 111 7.23 -4.39 1.59
C ASN A 111 7.68 -4.17 3.05
N THR A 112 8.92 -3.69 3.25
CA THR A 112 9.50 -3.47 4.60
C THR A 112 9.31 -2.03 5.04
N ASN A 113 9.50 -1.11 4.10
CA ASN A 113 9.38 0.33 4.30
C ASN A 113 10.16 0.89 5.49
N TRP A 114 11.33 0.32 5.77
CA TRP A 114 12.39 0.98 6.52
C TRP A 114 12.66 2.39 5.99
N GLN A 115 12.84 3.34 6.92
CA GLN A 115 13.10 4.76 6.64
C GLN A 115 14.32 5.21 7.43
N SER A 116 15.41 5.52 6.73
CA SER A 116 16.61 6.17 7.30
C SER A 116 16.58 7.70 7.10
N TYR A 117 15.38 8.26 6.93
CA TYR A 117 15.15 9.65 6.55
C TYR A 117 13.86 10.18 7.19
N ALA A 118 13.74 11.50 7.30
CA ALA A 118 12.51 12.17 7.72
C ALA A 118 11.72 12.64 6.48
N GLY A 119 10.53 12.10 6.27
CA GLY A 119 9.78 12.26 5.02
C GLY A 119 9.44 13.72 4.69
N GLU A 120 9.12 14.55 5.68
CA GLU A 120 8.84 15.97 5.53
C GLU A 120 10.03 16.80 5.04
N SER A 121 11.26 16.39 5.36
CA SER A 121 12.49 17.12 5.02
C SER A 121 13.29 16.50 3.89
N THR A 122 12.99 15.25 3.50
CA THR A 122 13.75 14.52 2.48
C THR A 122 12.98 14.32 1.18
N LEU A 123 11.65 14.25 1.22
CA LEU A 123 10.85 13.88 0.05
C LEU A 123 9.85 14.95 -0.39
N GLY A 124 9.77 15.16 -1.71
CA GLY A 124 8.71 15.92 -2.37
C GLY A 124 7.41 15.11 -2.53
N PHE A 125 6.30 15.80 -2.83
CA PHE A 125 4.98 15.16 -2.90
C PHE A 125 4.90 14.09 -3.98
N THR A 126 5.49 14.32 -5.15
CA THR A 126 5.47 13.32 -6.23
C THR A 126 6.31 12.09 -5.93
N ALA A 127 7.44 12.23 -5.23
CA ALA A 127 8.24 11.06 -4.83
C ALA A 127 7.47 10.18 -3.82
N GLN A 128 6.78 10.80 -2.86
CA GLN A 128 5.88 10.10 -1.93
C GLN A 128 4.70 9.45 -2.68
N MET A 129 3.97 10.21 -3.49
CA MET A 129 2.74 9.75 -4.13
C MET A 129 2.95 8.78 -5.30
N ALA A 130 3.82 9.12 -6.25
CA ALA A 130 4.04 8.35 -7.48
C ALA A 130 5.17 7.32 -7.34
N GLY A 131 6.03 7.46 -6.33
CA GLY A 131 7.07 6.48 -6.00
C GLY A 131 6.62 5.55 -4.88
N LEU A 132 6.63 6.08 -3.65
CA LEU A 132 6.45 5.28 -2.44
C LEU A 132 5.04 4.68 -2.30
N ALA A 133 3.98 5.47 -2.48
CA ALA A 133 2.61 4.96 -2.38
C ALA A 133 2.30 3.95 -3.49
N VAL A 134 2.84 4.12 -4.71
CA VAL A 134 2.74 3.12 -5.78
C VAL A 134 3.39 1.82 -5.35
N GLN A 135 4.59 1.86 -4.78
CA GLN A 135 5.22 0.65 -4.26
C GLN A 135 4.42 0.02 -3.12
N ASN A 136 3.78 0.81 -2.24
CA ASN A 136 2.93 0.25 -1.18
C ASN A 136 1.78 -0.62 -1.70
N PHE A 137 1.23 -0.30 -2.89
CA PHE A 137 0.26 -1.15 -3.56
C PHE A 137 0.90 -2.39 -4.17
N LEU A 138 1.98 -2.19 -4.92
CA LEU A 138 2.58 -3.23 -5.74
C LEU A 138 3.32 -4.29 -4.90
N SER A 139 4.04 -3.90 -3.86
CA SER A 139 4.73 -4.80 -2.94
C SER A 139 3.73 -5.72 -2.21
N ALA A 140 2.65 -5.14 -1.68
CA ALA A 140 1.57 -5.88 -1.04
C ALA A 140 0.86 -6.82 -2.02
N ALA A 141 0.57 -6.34 -3.25
CA ALA A 141 -0.04 -7.18 -4.28
C ALA A 141 0.85 -8.36 -4.66
N VAL A 142 2.17 -8.15 -4.81
CA VAL A 142 3.14 -9.22 -5.07
C VAL A 142 3.11 -10.29 -3.97
N GLY A 143 3.08 -9.89 -2.69
CA GLY A 143 2.97 -10.83 -1.57
C GLY A 143 1.69 -11.68 -1.63
N ILE A 144 0.55 -11.05 -1.91
CA ILE A 144 -0.73 -11.74 -2.08
C ILE A 144 -0.69 -12.68 -3.29
N CYS A 145 -0.14 -12.25 -4.43
CA CYS A 145 0.02 -13.06 -5.64
C CYS A 145 0.83 -14.33 -5.37
N VAL A 146 1.94 -14.23 -4.64
CA VAL A 146 2.76 -15.40 -4.26
C VAL A 146 1.99 -16.35 -3.36
N ALA A 147 1.27 -15.84 -2.36
CA ALA A 147 0.41 -16.67 -1.50
C ALA A 147 -0.69 -17.40 -2.30
N VAL A 148 -1.32 -16.71 -3.25
CA VAL A 148 -2.33 -17.27 -4.15
C VAL A 148 -1.73 -18.35 -5.06
N ALA A 149 -0.54 -18.10 -5.63
CA ALA A 149 0.15 -19.09 -6.46
C ALA A 149 0.49 -20.35 -5.65
N LEU A 150 0.88 -20.20 -4.38
CA LEU A 150 1.11 -21.32 -3.46
C LEU A 150 -0.18 -22.12 -3.21
N VAL A 151 -1.30 -21.45 -2.89
CA VAL A 151 -2.61 -22.10 -2.70
C VAL A 151 -3.05 -22.85 -3.96
N ARG A 152 -2.92 -22.23 -5.14
CA ARG A 152 -3.19 -22.89 -6.42
C ARG A 152 -2.31 -24.12 -6.63
N GLY A 153 -1.04 -24.05 -6.23
CA GLY A 153 -0.11 -25.17 -6.28
C GLY A 153 -0.58 -26.37 -5.44
N PHE A 154 -1.18 -26.13 -4.27
CA PHE A 154 -1.77 -27.20 -3.45
C PHE A 154 -3.06 -27.77 -4.04
N LEU A 155 -3.88 -26.95 -4.69
CA LEU A 155 -5.15 -27.37 -5.29
C LEU A 155 -4.98 -28.07 -6.65
N ALA A 156 -3.91 -27.76 -7.38
CA ALA A 156 -3.68 -28.26 -8.73
C ALA A 156 -3.28 -29.75 -8.75
N SER A 157 -4.10 -30.60 -9.36
CA SER A 157 -3.71 -31.97 -9.70
C SER A 157 -3.17 -32.03 -11.14
N ARG A 158 -1.85 -32.21 -11.30
CA ARG A 158 -1.17 -32.49 -12.58
C ARG A 158 -1.22 -31.40 -13.69
N SER A 159 -1.57 -30.15 -13.38
CA SER A 159 -1.67 -29.07 -14.39
C SER A 159 -0.34 -28.38 -14.75
N GLY A 160 0.70 -28.49 -13.91
CA GLY A 160 2.03 -27.89 -14.15
C GLY A 160 2.07 -26.35 -14.13
N THR A 161 0.93 -25.68 -13.87
CA THR A 161 0.75 -24.22 -13.93
C THR A 161 0.10 -23.65 -12.68
N VAL A 162 0.37 -22.38 -12.37
CA VAL A 162 -0.06 -21.69 -11.13
C VAL A 162 -0.82 -20.37 -11.38
N GLY A 163 -1.33 -20.19 -12.59
CA GLY A 163 -2.02 -18.96 -13.01
C GLY A 163 -1.13 -18.02 -13.81
N ASN A 164 -1.40 -16.72 -13.71
CA ASN A 164 -0.68 -15.68 -14.45
C ASN A 164 -0.42 -14.48 -13.53
N PHE A 165 0.86 -14.23 -13.22
CA PHE A 165 1.31 -13.19 -12.29
C PHE A 165 0.77 -11.81 -12.66
N TRP A 166 0.78 -11.47 -13.95
CA TRP A 166 0.36 -10.14 -14.41
C TRP A 166 -1.15 -9.93 -14.21
N VAL A 167 -1.95 -10.98 -14.45
CA VAL A 167 -3.39 -10.95 -14.20
C VAL A 167 -3.68 -10.86 -12.70
N ASP A 168 -2.97 -11.63 -11.88
CA ASP A 168 -3.12 -11.59 -10.43
C ASP A 168 -2.76 -10.21 -9.89
N LEU A 169 -1.62 -9.64 -10.30
CA LEU A 169 -1.13 -8.34 -9.87
C LEU A 169 -2.15 -7.23 -10.17
N VAL A 170 -2.67 -7.19 -11.40
CA VAL A 170 -3.67 -6.19 -11.82
C VAL A 170 -4.96 -6.34 -11.04
N ARG A 171 -5.43 -7.57 -10.83
CA ARG A 171 -6.69 -7.84 -10.13
C ARG A 171 -6.61 -7.59 -8.64
N VAL A 172 -5.54 -8.02 -7.98
CA VAL A 172 -5.32 -7.75 -6.56
C VAL A 172 -5.22 -6.24 -6.33
N THR A 173 -4.42 -5.54 -7.14
CA THR A 173 -4.29 -4.08 -7.04
C THR A 173 -5.63 -3.39 -7.28
N GLY A 174 -6.31 -3.69 -8.40
CA GLY A 174 -7.48 -2.94 -8.84
C GLY A 174 -8.81 -3.36 -8.21
N ARG A 175 -8.98 -4.62 -7.79
CA ARG A 175 -10.25 -5.15 -7.26
C ARG A 175 -10.23 -5.42 -5.75
N ILE A 176 -9.06 -5.41 -5.11
CA ILE A 176 -8.92 -5.63 -3.66
C ILE A 176 -8.32 -4.38 -3.02
N LEU A 177 -7.06 -4.03 -3.35
CA LEU A 177 -6.33 -2.99 -2.63
C LEU A 177 -6.92 -1.60 -2.89
N LEU A 178 -7.08 -1.21 -4.16
CA LEU A 178 -7.52 0.14 -4.52
C LEU A 178 -8.93 0.49 -4.00
N PRO A 179 -9.96 -0.36 -4.14
CA PRO A 179 -11.29 -0.05 -3.62
C PRO A 179 -11.31 0.12 -2.09
N VAL A 180 -10.62 -0.76 -1.35
CA VAL A 180 -10.52 -0.66 0.11
C VAL A 180 -9.71 0.58 0.50
N ALA A 181 -8.63 0.88 -0.23
CA ALA A 181 -7.80 2.05 0.02
C ALA A 181 -8.57 3.37 -0.17
N VAL A 182 -9.41 3.47 -1.20
CA VAL A 182 -10.27 4.65 -1.43
C VAL A 182 -11.24 4.85 -0.27
N VAL A 183 -11.96 3.80 0.14
CA VAL A 183 -12.92 3.89 1.26
C VAL A 183 -12.20 4.22 2.56
N GLY A 184 -11.10 3.53 2.86
CA GLY A 184 -10.29 3.81 4.05
C GLY A 184 -9.75 5.23 4.07
N ALA A 185 -9.37 5.80 2.93
CA ALA A 185 -8.78 7.13 2.85
C ALA A 185 -9.82 8.19 3.15
N VAL A 186 -11.03 8.02 2.60
CA VAL A 186 -12.17 8.87 2.93
C VAL A 186 -12.48 8.81 4.42
N LEU A 187 -12.48 7.61 5.03
CA LEU A 187 -12.71 7.47 6.47
C LEU A 187 -11.61 8.17 7.29
N LEU A 188 -10.34 8.00 6.95
CA LEU A 188 -9.23 8.69 7.62
C LEU A 188 -9.33 10.22 7.47
N LEU A 189 -9.72 10.72 6.30
CA LEU A 189 -9.99 12.15 6.07
C LEU A 189 -11.06 12.69 7.01
N THR A 190 -12.15 11.93 7.24
CA THR A 190 -13.19 12.35 8.19
C THR A 190 -12.69 12.48 9.63
N GLN A 191 -11.57 11.84 9.96
CA GLN A 191 -10.96 11.88 11.29
C GLN A 191 -9.86 12.95 11.42
N GLY A 192 -9.49 13.62 10.33
CA GLY A 192 -8.49 14.70 10.33
C GLY A 192 -7.11 14.30 9.82
N VAL A 193 -6.96 13.13 9.19
CA VAL A 193 -5.72 12.79 8.45
C VAL A 193 -5.59 13.74 7.26
N VAL A 194 -4.38 14.27 7.04
CA VAL A 194 -4.17 15.33 6.03
C VAL A 194 -4.18 14.77 4.61
N GLN A 195 -4.74 15.52 3.67
CA GLN A 195 -4.59 15.26 2.23
C GLN A 195 -4.49 16.60 1.51
N SER A 196 -3.27 17.07 1.29
CA SER A 196 -2.97 18.35 0.63
C SER A 196 -1.71 18.26 -0.24
N PHE A 197 -1.46 19.28 -1.07
CA PHE A 197 -0.22 19.42 -1.85
C PHE A 197 0.51 20.72 -1.51
N ALA A 198 0.40 21.17 -0.26
CA ALA A 198 0.98 22.42 0.20
C ALA A 198 1.36 22.35 1.67
N ASP A 199 2.48 22.98 2.01
CA ASP A 199 2.90 23.26 3.38
C ASP A 199 2.32 24.62 3.82
N GLN A 200 2.09 24.79 5.11
CA GLN A 200 1.50 26.02 5.66
C GLN A 200 2.41 26.64 6.70
N THR A 201 2.68 27.95 6.59
CA THR A 201 3.39 28.69 7.65
C THR A 201 2.34 29.37 8.52
N ILE A 202 2.41 29.13 9.83
CA ILE A 202 1.49 29.70 10.81
C ILE A 202 2.24 30.58 11.82
N THR A 203 1.59 31.65 12.26
CA THR A 203 2.03 32.41 13.44
C THR A 203 1.51 31.71 14.68
N THR A 204 2.41 31.32 15.59
CA THR A 204 2.05 30.64 16.84
C THR A 204 1.38 31.62 17.80
N VAL A 205 0.67 31.09 18.80
CA VAL A 205 0.02 31.90 19.84
C VAL A 205 1.02 32.78 20.61
N THR A 206 2.27 32.34 20.72
CA THR A 206 3.35 33.10 21.35
C THR A 206 4.02 34.11 20.41
N GLY A 207 3.50 34.30 19.20
CA GLY A 207 4.02 35.22 18.19
C GLY A 207 5.20 34.69 17.36
N GLY A 208 5.55 33.41 17.48
CA GLY A 208 6.58 32.76 16.66
C GLY A 208 6.07 32.35 15.28
N SER A 209 6.96 31.85 14.42
CA SER A 209 6.59 31.27 13.12
C SER A 209 6.89 29.77 13.11
N GLN A 210 5.96 28.96 12.60
CA GLN A 210 6.11 27.53 12.45
C GLN A 210 5.65 27.09 11.06
N VAL A 211 6.44 26.23 10.41
CA VAL A 211 6.02 25.54 9.18
C VAL A 211 5.35 24.22 9.56
N VAL A 212 4.13 24.04 9.08
CA VAL A 212 3.31 22.84 9.25
C VAL A 212 3.33 22.08 7.93
N PRO A 213 3.95 20.88 7.89
CA PRO A 213 4.08 20.15 6.64
C PRO A 213 2.73 19.54 6.25
N GLY A 214 2.35 19.70 4.98
CA GLY A 214 1.19 19.04 4.39
C GLY A 214 1.58 17.76 3.65
N GLY A 215 0.68 17.29 2.78
CA GLY A 215 0.96 16.15 1.90
C GLY A 215 -0.25 15.25 1.63
N PRO A 216 -0.18 14.38 0.61
CA PRO A 216 -1.23 13.41 0.30
C PRO A 216 -1.23 12.21 1.28
N VAL A 217 -1.32 12.51 2.58
CA VAL A 217 -1.05 11.56 3.67
C VAL A 217 -2.13 10.50 3.77
N ALA A 218 -3.43 10.87 3.76
CA ALA A 218 -4.52 9.91 3.90
C ALA A 218 -4.49 8.81 2.84
N SER A 219 -4.18 9.15 1.59
CA SER A 219 -4.06 8.16 0.51
C SER A 219 -2.90 7.17 0.73
N GLN A 220 -1.78 7.64 1.26
CA GLN A 220 -0.61 6.80 1.52
C GLN A 220 -0.78 5.99 2.82
N GLU A 221 -1.39 6.58 3.83
CA GLU A 221 -1.61 5.97 5.15
C GLU A 221 -2.43 4.69 5.04
N VAL A 222 -3.52 4.72 4.28
CA VAL A 222 -4.42 3.56 4.20
C VAL A 222 -3.74 2.38 3.52
N ILE A 223 -3.05 2.60 2.40
CA ILE A 223 -2.37 1.50 1.71
C ILE A 223 -1.14 1.02 2.51
N LYS A 224 -0.48 1.91 3.25
CA LYS A 224 0.57 1.56 4.19
C LYS A 224 0.07 0.54 5.21
N GLN A 225 -1.12 0.76 5.79
CA GLN A 225 -1.72 -0.16 6.77
C GLN A 225 -2.28 -1.41 6.09
N LEU A 226 -3.15 -1.24 5.10
CA LEU A 226 -3.82 -2.34 4.40
C LEU A 226 -2.85 -3.33 3.77
N GLY A 227 -1.78 -2.83 3.16
CA GLY A 227 -0.73 -3.65 2.55
C GLY A 227 0.33 -4.14 3.53
N THR A 228 0.21 -3.83 4.83
CA THR A 228 1.19 -4.19 5.87
C THR A 228 2.61 -3.70 5.57
N ASN A 229 2.71 -2.52 4.95
CA ASN A 229 3.96 -1.92 4.52
C ASN A 229 4.68 -1.19 5.66
N GLY A 230 3.98 -0.25 6.32
CA GLY A 230 4.51 0.50 7.47
C GLY A 230 5.25 1.81 7.18
N GLY A 231 5.49 2.21 5.91
CA GLY A 231 6.25 3.43 5.58
C GLY A 231 5.46 4.73 5.73
N GLY A 232 5.80 5.52 6.75
CA GLY A 232 5.11 6.76 7.12
C GLY A 232 5.39 7.91 6.18
N PHE A 233 4.47 8.88 6.13
CA PHE A 233 4.69 10.10 5.35
C PHE A 233 5.65 11.04 6.07
N PHE A 234 5.52 11.13 7.39
CA PHE A 234 6.38 11.88 8.30
C PHE A 234 7.31 10.95 9.08
N ASN A 235 8.37 11.51 9.64
CA ASN A 235 9.34 10.75 10.45
C ASN A 235 8.68 10.01 11.63
N ALA A 236 7.69 10.62 12.28
CA ALA A 236 6.98 10.04 13.41
C ALA A 236 5.92 8.99 13.02
N ASN A 237 5.69 8.76 11.73
CA ASN A 237 4.80 7.71 11.22
C ASN A 237 3.39 7.79 11.85
N SER A 238 2.76 6.67 12.21
CA SER A 238 1.43 6.60 12.82
C SER A 238 1.34 7.18 14.24
N ALA A 239 2.43 7.73 14.80
CA ALA A 239 2.36 8.57 15.99
C ALA A 239 2.16 10.07 15.65
N HIS A 240 2.33 10.46 14.38
CA HIS A 240 2.12 11.82 13.92
C HIS A 240 0.62 12.16 13.88
N PRO A 241 0.17 13.30 14.45
CA PRO A 241 -1.25 13.67 14.46
C PRO A 241 -1.90 13.77 13.07
N PHE A 242 -1.12 14.08 12.04
CA PHE A 242 -1.63 14.12 10.65
C PHE A 242 -1.70 12.75 9.95
N GLU A 243 -1.10 11.70 10.52
CA GLU A 243 -1.24 10.31 10.05
C GLU A 243 -2.29 9.56 10.87
N ASN A 244 -2.42 9.85 12.17
CA ASN A 244 -3.31 9.13 13.09
C ASN A 244 -3.87 10.05 14.21
N PRO A 245 -4.88 10.88 13.89
CA PRO A 245 -5.36 11.94 14.78
C PRO A 245 -6.23 11.47 15.95
N THR A 246 -6.95 10.35 15.81
CA THR A 246 -7.99 9.94 16.78
C THR A 246 -7.88 8.47 17.20
N PRO A 247 -8.43 8.09 18.37
CA PRO A 247 -8.54 6.68 18.75
C PRO A 247 -9.30 5.83 17.72
N PHE A 248 -10.28 6.42 17.03
CA PHE A 248 -11.02 5.75 15.98
C PHE A 248 -10.16 5.53 14.72
N SER A 249 -9.39 6.54 14.27
CA SER A 249 -8.45 6.33 13.15
C SER A 249 -7.43 5.25 13.49
N ASN A 250 -6.97 5.20 14.74
CA ASN A 250 -6.04 4.18 15.19
C ASN A 250 -6.65 2.77 15.14
N LEU A 251 -7.88 2.61 15.63
CA LEU A 251 -8.61 1.33 15.53
C LEU A 251 -8.82 0.92 14.06
N LEU A 252 -9.18 1.86 13.19
CA LEU A 252 -9.33 1.62 11.76
C LEU A 252 -8.01 1.18 11.11
N GLN A 253 -6.89 1.84 11.42
CA GLN A 253 -5.56 1.46 10.92
C GLN A 253 -5.17 0.04 11.35
N ILE A 254 -5.41 -0.33 12.62
CA ILE A 254 -5.16 -1.70 13.11
C ILE A 254 -6.08 -2.71 12.39
N ALA A 255 -7.35 -2.37 12.19
CA ALA A 255 -8.27 -3.22 11.43
C ALA A 255 -7.80 -3.43 9.99
N LEU A 256 -7.32 -2.38 9.31
CA LEU A 256 -6.76 -2.47 7.96
C LEU A 256 -5.52 -3.36 7.91
N LEU A 257 -4.61 -3.24 8.89
CA LEU A 257 -3.39 -4.04 9.01
C LEU A 257 -3.70 -5.54 9.12
N LEU A 258 -4.77 -5.91 9.82
CA LEU A 258 -5.17 -7.30 10.03
C LEU A 258 -6.15 -7.83 8.96
N LEU A 259 -6.78 -6.95 8.16
CA LEU A 259 -7.89 -7.31 7.28
C LEU A 259 -7.51 -8.39 6.26
N ILE A 260 -6.46 -8.14 5.46
CA ILE A 260 -6.00 -9.07 4.42
C ILE A 260 -5.47 -10.37 5.03
N PRO A 261 -4.52 -10.39 5.98
CA PRO A 261 -3.98 -11.64 6.50
C PRO A 261 -5.06 -12.52 7.16
N VAL A 262 -6.05 -11.94 7.85
CA VAL A 262 -7.18 -12.69 8.42
C VAL A 262 -8.06 -13.27 7.31
N CYS A 263 -8.45 -12.47 6.32
CA CYS A 263 -9.39 -12.92 5.27
C CYS A 263 -8.75 -13.87 4.26
N LEU A 264 -7.42 -13.81 4.08
CA LEU A 264 -6.69 -14.72 3.20
C LEU A 264 -6.78 -16.18 3.68
N THR A 265 -6.97 -16.43 4.97
CA THR A 265 -7.17 -17.80 5.52
C THR A 265 -8.44 -18.49 5.01
N ARG A 266 -9.36 -17.74 4.41
CA ARG A 266 -10.59 -18.24 3.78
C ARG A 266 -10.49 -18.33 2.26
N THR A 267 -9.56 -17.58 1.66
CA THR A 267 -9.45 -17.33 0.22
C THR A 267 -8.97 -18.57 -0.52
#